data_AF-A0A522LNI8-F1
#
_entry.id   AF-A0A522LNI8-F1
#
_cell.length_a   1.000
_cell.length_b   1.000
_cell.length_c   1.000
_cell.angle_alpha   90.00
_cell.angle_beta   90.00
_cell.angle_gamma   90.00
#
_symmetry.space_group_name_H-M   'P 1'
#
loop_
_entity.id
_entity.type
_entity.pdbx_description
1 polymer ?
#
loop_
_entity_poly.entity_id
_entity_poly.type
_entity_poly.pdbx_seq_one_letter_code
_entity_poly.pdbx_strand_id
1 'polypeptide(L)'
;MTGARSNGPQRASPDHPGCNATDAPAASTGAKAFSRRGLLKSGTLVLLLGTQQIVRGATIVAVRVWPAPEYTRVTIESDGPLKTKQIFVPNPPRLAVDIDGIDLDPELRELVGKVTPNDPFISGVRVGQNAPGV
;
A
#
# COMPACT_ATOMS: atom_id res chain seq x y z
N MET A 1 -25.80 65.52 64.07
CA MET A 1 -24.60 66.20 63.55
C MET A 1 -24.39 65.65 62.14
N THR A 2 -25.13 66.10 61.11
CA THR A 2 -24.94 67.36 60.35
C THR A 2 -23.51 67.39 59.80
N GLY A 3 -23.22 67.18 58.51
CA GLY A 3 -23.89 67.66 57.30
C GLY A 3 -23.03 68.80 56.74
N ALA A 4 -22.16 68.52 55.77
CA ALA A 4 -21.29 69.52 55.14
C ALA A 4 -21.69 69.71 53.67
N ARG A 5 -21.93 70.98 53.31
CA ARG A 5 -22.42 71.45 52.00
C ARG A 5 -21.26 71.80 51.05
N SER A 6 -21.49 71.46 49.78
CA SER A 6 -21.31 72.23 48.54
C SER A 6 -20.03 73.03 48.24
N ASN A 7 -19.43 72.78 47.07
CA ASN A 7 -18.98 73.85 46.15
C ASN A 7 -18.82 73.30 44.71
N GLY A 8 -19.44 73.97 43.73
CA GLY A 8 -19.08 73.88 42.29
C GLY A 8 -18.20 75.08 41.89
N PRO A 9 -17.96 75.40 40.60
CA PRO A 9 -18.30 74.68 39.36
C PRO A 9 -17.07 74.36 38.47
N GLN A 10 -17.15 73.27 37.69
CA GLN A 10 -16.17 72.88 36.67
C GLN A 10 -16.39 73.70 35.36
N ARG A 11 -15.33 74.33 34.82
CA ARG A 11 -15.34 74.99 33.49
C ARG A 11 -15.25 73.97 32.34
N ALA A 12 -15.97 74.28 31.26
CA ALA A 12 -15.97 73.69 29.90
C ALA A 12 -14.56 73.66 29.24
N SER A 13 -14.23 72.99 28.13
CA SER A 13 -14.93 72.28 27.03
C SER A 13 -13.86 71.46 26.26
N PRO A 14 -14.21 70.50 25.37
CA PRO A 14 -13.24 69.60 24.72
C PRO A 14 -12.75 70.09 23.34
N ASP A 15 -11.47 69.83 23.02
CA ASP A 15 -10.85 69.97 21.70
C ASP A 15 -11.28 68.84 20.75
N HIS A 16 -11.46 69.18 19.47
CA HIS A 16 -11.76 68.28 18.36
C HIS A 16 -10.61 68.24 17.32
N PRO A 17 -10.60 67.24 16.41
CA PRO A 17 -9.40 66.48 16.05
C PRO A 17 -8.77 66.86 14.70
N GLY A 18 -7.54 66.39 14.47
CA GLY A 18 -6.87 66.40 13.16
C GLY A 18 -6.33 65.00 12.80
N CYS A 19 -6.84 64.46 11.70
CA CYS A 19 -6.51 63.16 11.12
C CYS A 19 -5.11 63.16 10.49
N ASN A 20 -4.33 62.09 10.71
CA ASN A 20 -3.20 61.76 9.83
C ASN A 20 -3.45 60.38 9.22
N ALA A 21 -3.73 60.39 7.93
CA ALA A 21 -3.76 59.21 7.08
C ALA A 21 -2.31 58.85 6.70
N THR A 22 -1.90 57.63 7.01
CA THR A 22 -0.73 57.00 6.38
C THR A 22 -1.14 55.58 5.99
N ASP A 23 -1.55 55.43 4.74
CA ASP A 23 -1.81 54.13 4.12
C ASP A 23 -0.48 53.41 3.85
N ALA A 24 -0.31 52.24 4.47
CA ALA A 24 0.69 51.25 4.07
C ALA A 24 -0.01 50.13 3.27
N PRO A 25 0.46 49.73 2.07
CA PRO A 25 -0.14 48.61 1.38
C PRO A 25 0.34 47.30 2.00
N ALA A 26 -0.49 46.68 2.84
CA ALA A 26 -0.31 45.29 3.21
C ALA A 26 -0.63 44.42 1.98
N ALA A 27 0.42 43.95 1.29
CA ALA A 27 0.31 42.94 0.26
C ALA A 27 -0.26 41.65 0.89
N SER A 28 -1.53 41.37 0.64
CA SER A 28 -2.16 40.10 1.02
C SER A 28 -1.72 39.01 0.05
N THR A 29 -0.75 38.20 0.44
CA THR A 29 -0.48 36.93 -0.24
C THR A 29 -1.61 35.98 0.08
N GLY A 30 -2.65 36.00 -0.77
CA GLY A 30 -3.75 35.05 -0.71
C GLY A 30 -3.24 33.64 -0.96
N ALA A 31 -3.05 32.85 0.11
CA ALA A 31 -2.97 31.41 -0.01
C ALA A 31 -4.28 30.93 -0.66
N LYS A 32 -4.22 30.48 -1.92
CA LYS A 32 -5.37 29.88 -2.60
C LYS A 32 -5.79 28.63 -1.82
N ALA A 33 -6.83 28.75 -1.02
CA ALA A 33 -7.45 27.61 -0.37
C ALA A 33 -7.98 26.66 -1.43
N PHE A 34 -7.54 25.40 -1.39
CA PHE A 34 -8.04 24.38 -2.31
C PHE A 34 -9.55 24.25 -2.15
N SER A 35 -10.29 24.44 -3.25
CA SER A 35 -11.74 24.26 -3.25
C SER A 35 -12.06 22.81 -2.89
N ARG A 36 -13.05 22.59 -2.00
CA ARG A 36 -13.57 21.24 -1.68
C ARG A 36 -13.89 20.46 -2.95
N ARG A 37 -14.46 21.13 -3.96
CA ARG A 37 -14.76 20.52 -5.27
C ARG A 37 -13.50 20.14 -6.04
N GLY A 38 -12.41 20.89 -5.92
CA GLY A 38 -11.12 20.56 -6.49
C GLY A 38 -10.54 19.30 -5.86
N LEU A 39 -10.57 19.21 -4.53
CA LEU A 39 -10.13 18.04 -3.77
C LEU A 39 -10.95 16.79 -4.10
N LEU A 40 -12.28 16.94 -4.21
CA LEU A 40 -13.17 15.84 -4.59
C LEU A 40 -12.90 15.38 -6.02
N LYS A 41 -12.74 16.31 -6.97
CA LYS A 41 -12.44 15.97 -8.37
C LYS A 41 -11.09 15.27 -8.52
N SER A 42 -10.05 15.75 -7.84
CA SER A 42 -8.74 15.09 -7.86
C SER A 42 -8.78 13.73 -7.15
N GLY A 43 -9.51 13.61 -6.04
CA GLY A 43 -9.71 12.33 -5.35
C GLY A 43 -10.45 11.31 -6.21
N THR A 44 -11.52 11.70 -6.89
CA THR A 44 -12.24 10.84 -7.85
C THR A 44 -11.35 10.45 -9.02
N LEU A 45 -10.52 11.34 -9.54
CA LEU A 45 -9.57 11.02 -10.61
C LEU A 45 -8.53 9.99 -10.14
N VAL A 46 -7.97 10.14 -8.94
CA VAL A 46 -7.05 9.16 -8.35
C VAL A 46 -7.73 7.81 -8.12
N LEU A 47 -8.98 7.79 -7.66
CA LEU A 47 -9.76 6.54 -7.51
C LEU A 47 -10.05 5.87 -8.86
N LEU A 48 -10.38 6.64 -9.90
CA LEU A 48 -10.65 6.13 -11.25
C LEU A 48 -9.38 5.60 -11.93
N LEU A 49 -8.21 6.15 -11.62
CA LEU A 49 -6.91 5.65 -12.10
C LEU A 49 -6.31 4.58 -11.17
N GLY A 50 -6.89 4.33 -10.00
CA GLY A 50 -6.22 3.78 -8.82
C GLY A 50 -6.03 2.26 -8.73
N THR A 51 -6.34 1.47 -9.76
CA THR A 51 -6.24 -0.01 -9.64
C THR A 51 -5.67 -0.73 -10.85
N GLN A 52 -5.40 -0.02 -11.95
CA GLN A 52 -5.01 -0.65 -13.23
C GLN A 52 -3.59 -1.23 -13.27
N GLN A 53 -2.79 -1.06 -12.21
CA GLN A 53 -1.40 -1.54 -12.18
C GLN A 53 -1.08 -2.52 -11.04
N ILE A 54 -2.09 -3.07 -10.35
CA ILE A 54 -1.82 -4.18 -9.44
C ILE A 54 -1.85 -5.46 -10.28
N VAL A 55 -0.72 -5.78 -10.90
CA VAL A 55 -0.48 -7.13 -11.42
C VAL A 55 -0.39 -8.06 -10.21
N ARG A 56 -1.53 -8.65 -9.82
CA ARG A 56 -1.54 -9.76 -8.87
C ARG A 56 -1.25 -11.03 -9.66
N GLY A 57 -0.07 -11.61 -9.45
CA GLY A 57 0.21 -12.99 -9.82
C GLY A 57 -0.73 -13.96 -9.10
N ALA A 58 -0.84 -15.20 -9.59
CA ALA A 58 -1.60 -16.23 -8.88
C ALA A 58 -0.88 -16.55 -7.56
N THR A 59 -1.62 -16.56 -6.46
CA THR A 59 -1.13 -16.95 -5.13
C THR A 59 -1.27 -18.46 -4.97
N ILE A 60 -0.27 -19.11 -4.38
CA ILE A 60 -0.38 -20.51 -3.99
C ILE A 60 -1.22 -20.59 -2.71
N VAL A 61 -2.15 -21.54 -2.69
CA VAL A 61 -3.10 -21.72 -1.58
C VAL A 61 -2.82 -23.01 -0.82
N ALA A 62 -2.32 -24.03 -1.51
CA ALA A 62 -1.93 -25.29 -0.89
C ALA A 62 -0.96 -26.08 -1.75
N VAL A 63 -0.16 -26.90 -1.07
CA VAL A 63 0.66 -27.92 -1.71
C VAL A 63 0.44 -29.26 -1.02
N ARG A 64 0.20 -30.30 -1.82
CA ARG A 64 -0.04 -31.68 -1.35
C ARG A 64 0.92 -32.64 -2.03
N VAL A 65 1.38 -33.63 -1.26
CA VAL A 65 2.22 -34.71 -1.75
C VAL A 65 1.57 -36.03 -1.39
N TRP A 66 1.45 -36.92 -2.37
CA TRP A 66 0.88 -38.26 -2.22
C TRP A 66 1.88 -39.27 -2.80
N PRO A 67 2.71 -39.88 -1.94
CA PRO A 67 3.62 -40.94 -2.37
C PRO A 67 2.84 -42.25 -2.55
N ALA A 68 3.06 -42.93 -3.67
CA ALA A 68 2.59 -44.29 -3.93
C ALA A 68 3.73 -45.14 -4.54
N PRO A 69 3.66 -46.48 -4.47
CA PRO A 69 4.70 -47.36 -5.02
C PRO A 69 4.95 -47.18 -6.53
N GLU A 70 3.92 -46.83 -7.29
CA GLU A 70 3.95 -46.71 -8.75
C GLU A 70 4.08 -45.26 -9.26
N TYR A 71 3.80 -44.26 -8.43
CA TYR A 71 3.98 -42.83 -8.75
C TYR A 71 3.98 -41.97 -7.48
N THR A 72 4.57 -40.79 -7.59
CA THR A 72 4.36 -39.72 -6.59
C THR A 72 3.58 -38.58 -7.23
N ARG A 73 2.47 -38.18 -6.60
CA ARG A 73 1.66 -37.04 -7.05
C ARG A 73 1.97 -35.83 -6.19
N VAL A 74 2.34 -34.73 -6.85
CA VAL A 74 2.47 -33.40 -6.25
C VAL A 74 1.37 -32.51 -6.82
N THR A 75 0.56 -31.93 -5.96
CA THR A 75 -0.54 -31.03 -6.35
C THR A 75 -0.26 -29.65 -5.79
N ILE A 76 -0.29 -28.65 -6.68
CA ILE A 76 -0.14 -27.23 -6.35
C ILE A 76 -1.48 -26.58 -6.65
N GLU A 77 -2.12 -26.03 -5.63
CA GLU A 77 -3.41 -25.33 -5.72
C GLU A 77 -3.16 -23.82 -5.65
N SER A 78 -3.89 -23.07 -6.47
CA SER A 78 -3.74 -21.62 -6.60
C SER A 78 -5.10 -20.92 -6.70
N ASP A 79 -5.12 -19.64 -6.32
CA ASP A 79 -6.31 -18.77 -6.41
C ASP A 79 -6.62 -18.30 -7.85
N GLY A 80 -5.69 -18.53 -8.78
CA GLY A 80 -5.80 -18.19 -10.19
C GLY A 80 -5.17 -19.25 -11.10
N PRO A 81 -5.34 -19.14 -12.42
CA PRO A 81 -4.80 -20.10 -13.38
C PRO A 81 -3.27 -20.06 -13.43
N LEU A 82 -2.63 -21.24 -13.39
CA LEU A 82 -1.17 -21.37 -13.46
C LEU A 82 -0.67 -21.58 -14.89
N LYS A 83 0.34 -20.80 -15.28
CA LYS A 83 1.11 -21.03 -16.50
C LYS A 83 2.38 -21.78 -16.11
N THR A 84 2.54 -23.00 -16.59
CA THR A 84 3.67 -23.87 -16.19
C THR A 84 4.47 -24.35 -17.40
N LYS A 85 5.78 -24.52 -17.22
CA LYS A 85 6.68 -25.13 -18.20
C LYS A 85 7.45 -26.25 -17.51
N GLN A 86 7.41 -27.45 -18.09
CA GLN A 86 8.05 -28.63 -17.53
C GLN A 86 9.30 -28.95 -18.34
N ILE A 87 10.42 -29.13 -17.64
CA ILE A 87 11.73 -29.37 -18.24
C ILE A 87 12.38 -30.53 -17.51
N PHE A 88 12.69 -31.60 -18.25
CA PHE A 88 13.49 -32.69 -17.72
C PHE A 88 14.98 -32.37 -17.92
N VAL A 89 15.76 -32.45 -16.84
CA VAL A 89 17.22 -32.27 -16.87
C VAL A 89 17.89 -33.60 -16.53
N PRO A 90 18.68 -34.20 -17.43
CA PRO A 90 19.09 -35.60 -17.30
C PRO A 90 20.19 -35.88 -16.26
N ASN A 91 21.04 -34.91 -15.92
CA ASN A 91 22.23 -35.12 -15.08
C ASN A 91 22.38 -34.06 -13.96
N PRO A 92 22.27 -34.43 -12.66
CA PRO A 92 21.47 -35.58 -12.20
C PRO A 92 20.01 -35.45 -12.66
N PRO A 93 19.28 -36.56 -12.85
CA PRO A 93 17.91 -36.57 -13.37
C PRO A 93 16.99 -35.80 -12.44
N ARG A 94 16.36 -34.75 -12.96
CA ARG A 94 15.42 -33.89 -12.23
C ARG A 94 14.35 -33.33 -13.15
N LEU A 95 13.16 -33.15 -12.61
CA LEU A 95 12.06 -32.45 -13.26
C LEU A 95 12.01 -31.02 -12.72
N ALA A 96 12.27 -30.03 -13.57
CA ALA A 96 12.07 -28.63 -13.26
C ALA A 96 10.70 -28.19 -13.77
N VAL A 97 9.92 -27.55 -12.91
CA VAL A 97 8.64 -26.96 -13.28
C VAL A 97 8.74 -25.47 -13.02
N ASP A 98 8.80 -24.69 -14.10
CA ASP A 98 8.77 -23.23 -14.02
C ASP A 98 7.32 -22.77 -14.00
N ILE A 99 6.99 -21.80 -13.15
CA ILE A 99 5.64 -21.27 -13.00
C ILE A 99 5.69 -19.76 -13.18
N ASP A 100 5.10 -19.27 -14.27
CA ASP A 100 5.15 -17.85 -14.63
C ASP A 100 4.14 -17.05 -13.78
N GLY A 101 4.54 -15.85 -13.35
CA GLY A 101 3.64 -14.92 -12.68
C GLY A 101 3.27 -15.31 -11.26
N ILE A 102 4.14 -16.03 -10.56
CA ILE A 102 4.03 -16.32 -9.13
C ILE A 102 5.28 -15.81 -8.41
N ASP A 103 5.07 -15.15 -7.28
CA ASP A 103 6.14 -14.82 -6.35
C ASP A 103 6.39 -15.96 -5.36
N LEU A 104 7.62 -16.13 -4.94
CA LEU A 104 8.01 -17.19 -4.02
C LEU A 104 7.28 -17.11 -2.67
N ASP A 105 6.30 -17.99 -2.49
CA ASP A 105 5.47 -18.13 -1.28
C ASP A 105 6.14 -19.03 -0.22
N PRO A 106 6.08 -18.68 1.08
CA PRO A 106 6.35 -19.59 2.20
C PRO A 106 5.76 -21.01 2.05
N GLU A 107 4.54 -21.17 1.52
CA GLU A 107 3.89 -22.48 1.36
C GLU A 107 4.65 -23.41 0.41
N LEU A 108 5.19 -22.86 -0.68
CA LEU A 108 6.06 -23.61 -1.60
C LEU A 108 7.38 -23.98 -0.92
N ARG A 109 7.90 -23.15 -0.03
CA ARG A 109 9.10 -23.47 0.75
C ARG A 109 8.83 -24.59 1.76
N GLU A 110 7.64 -24.63 2.36
CA GLU A 110 7.24 -25.72 3.24
C GLU A 110 7.12 -27.07 2.52
N LEU A 111 6.83 -27.10 1.21
CA LEU A 111 6.87 -28.33 0.40
C LEU A 111 8.20 -29.06 0.55
N VAL A 112 9.31 -28.31 0.62
CA VAL A 112 10.66 -28.86 0.79
C VAL A 112 10.78 -29.69 2.08
N GLY A 113 10.06 -29.31 3.14
CA GLY A 113 10.02 -30.04 4.40
C GLY A 113 9.04 -31.22 4.44
N LYS A 114 8.09 -31.31 3.50
CA LYS A 114 7.04 -32.35 3.46
C LYS A 114 7.41 -33.55 2.58
N VAL A 115 8.47 -33.46 1.79
CA VAL A 115 8.99 -34.60 1.01
C VAL A 115 9.57 -35.62 1.98
N THR A 116 8.92 -36.78 2.07
CA THR A 116 9.34 -37.85 2.97
C THR A 116 10.63 -38.52 2.46
N PRO A 117 11.58 -38.86 3.34
CA PRO A 117 12.83 -39.53 2.94
C PRO A 117 12.67 -40.90 2.26
N ASN A 118 11.49 -41.52 2.35
CA ASN A 118 11.21 -42.88 1.86
C ASN A 118 10.46 -42.91 0.51
N ASP A 119 10.35 -41.79 -0.20
CA ASP A 119 9.72 -41.75 -1.53
C ASP A 119 10.64 -42.36 -2.61
N PRO A 120 10.19 -43.37 -3.39
CA PRO A 120 11.04 -44.03 -4.39
C PRO A 120 11.30 -43.19 -5.64
N PHE A 121 10.53 -42.13 -5.91
CA PHE A 121 10.62 -41.31 -7.12
C PHE A 121 11.22 -39.92 -6.87
N ILE A 122 11.04 -39.35 -5.67
CA ILE A 122 11.48 -38.00 -5.34
C ILE A 122 12.53 -38.03 -4.22
N SER A 123 13.80 -37.84 -4.58
CA SER A 123 14.91 -37.76 -3.62
C SER A 123 15.01 -36.40 -2.91
N GLY A 124 14.42 -35.35 -3.47
CA GLY A 124 14.38 -34.03 -2.88
C GLY A 124 13.70 -33.00 -3.78
N VAL A 125 13.22 -31.92 -3.17
CA VAL A 125 12.57 -30.80 -3.87
C VAL A 125 13.30 -29.51 -3.55
N ARG A 126 13.45 -28.65 -4.55
CA ARG A 126 14.04 -27.31 -4.41
C ARG A 126 13.08 -26.31 -5.01
N VAL A 127 12.93 -25.18 -4.34
CA VAL A 127 12.10 -24.06 -4.79
C VAL A 127 12.95 -22.79 -4.73
N GLY A 128 12.85 -21.97 -5.77
CA GLY A 128 13.55 -20.70 -5.86
C GLY A 128 12.91 -19.79 -6.91
N GLN A 129 13.18 -18.49 -6.81
CA GLN A 129 12.75 -17.54 -7.83
C GLN A 129 13.70 -17.62 -9.02
N ASN A 130 13.20 -18.00 -10.19
CA ASN A 130 13.99 -18.05 -11.43
C ASN A 130 14.12 -16.65 -12.08
N ALA A 131 13.03 -15.86 -12.06
CA ALA A 131 13.03 -14.48 -12.55
C ALA A 131 12.05 -13.62 -11.72
N PRO A 132 12.54 -12.73 -10.83
CA PRO A 132 11.67 -11.79 -10.12
C PRO A 132 11.24 -10.65 -11.05
N GLY A 133 9.93 -10.45 -11.21
CA GLY A 133 9.36 -9.21 -11.78
C GLY A 133 9.53 -8.99 -13.28
N VAL A 134 9.66 -10.05 -14.09
CA VAL A 134 9.54 -9.97 -15.57
C VAL A 134 8.13 -10.29 -16.06
#